data_AF-A0A089MUG9-F1
#
_entry.id   AF-A0A089MUG9-F1
#
_cell.length_a   1.000
_cell.length_b   1.000
_cell.length_c   1.000
_cell.angle_alpha   90.00
_cell.angle_beta   90.00
_cell.angle_gamma   90.00
#
_symmetry.space_group_name_H-M   'P 1'
#
loop_
_entity.id
_entity.type
_entity.pdbx_description
1 polymer ?
#
loop_
_entity_poly.entity_id
_entity_poly.type
_entity_poly.pdbx_seq_one_letter_code
_entity_poly.pdbx_strand_id
1 'polypeptide(L)'
;MQNFVMSMLWFWICYFAVTMIGVLHTVFNIYVLKMSPMDETGMGEGYEKTKPWHPLYNIILFSIFGWLYMRGLSVPTLKEALVTGGIWAGVCIIVDVIGWVIIKHPWSLSFKEFYINYQPWITLIYLVIFVGPVIGYLFV
;
A
#
# COMPACT_ATOMS: atom_id res chain seq x y z
N MET A 1 16.82 2.64 -14.28
CA MET A 1 16.13 1.50 -13.69
C MET A 1 16.41 0.28 -14.55
N GLN A 2 17.00 -0.77 -13.99
CA GLN A 2 17.20 -2.07 -14.64
C GLN A 2 15.87 -2.84 -14.63
N ASN A 3 15.51 -3.51 -15.72
CA ASN A 3 14.33 -4.39 -15.77
C ASN A 3 13.03 -3.73 -15.25
N PHE A 4 12.68 -2.54 -15.76
CA PHE A 4 11.48 -1.80 -15.37
C PHE A 4 10.19 -2.64 -15.39
N VAL A 5 10.00 -3.47 -16.42
CA VAL A 5 8.83 -4.35 -16.52
C VAL A 5 8.75 -5.32 -15.35
N MET A 6 9.87 -5.93 -14.94
CA MET A 6 9.93 -6.80 -13.77
C MET A 6 9.61 -6.02 -12.48
N SER A 7 10.11 -4.79 -12.36
CA SER A 7 9.79 -3.89 -11.25
C SER A 7 8.28 -3.67 -11.13
N MET A 8 7.62 -3.35 -12.25
CA MET A 8 6.18 -3.10 -12.28
C MET A 8 5.37 -4.38 -12.01
N LEU A 9 5.81 -5.54 -12.49
CA LEU A 9 5.15 -6.81 -12.16
C LEU A 9 5.17 -7.06 -10.65
N TRP A 10 6.33 -6.90 -9.99
CA TRP A 10 6.41 -7.05 -8.54
C TRP A 10 5.60 -6.01 -7.78
N PHE A 11 5.62 -4.76 -8.24
CA PHE A 11 4.78 -3.70 -7.68
C PHE A 11 3.29 -4.08 -7.71
N TRP A 12 2.76 -4.47 -8.88
CA TRP A 12 1.33 -4.77 -9.01
C TRP A 12 0.91 -5.99 -8.19
N ILE A 13 1.71 -7.06 -8.19
CA ILE A 13 1.42 -8.23 -7.35
C ILE A 13 1.39 -7.84 -5.87
N CYS A 14 2.38 -7.05 -5.41
CA CYS A 14 2.43 -6.56 -4.04
C CYS A 14 1.23 -5.66 -3.71
N TYR A 15 0.91 -4.71 -4.58
CA TYR A 15 -0.21 -3.77 -4.44
C TYR A 15 -1.54 -4.49 -4.28
N PHE A 16 -1.83 -5.47 -5.15
CA PHE A 16 -3.04 -6.26 -5.04
C PHE A 16 -3.05 -7.12 -3.78
N ALA A 17 -1.90 -7.70 -3.39
CA ALA A 17 -1.80 -8.49 -2.16
C ALA A 17 -2.09 -7.66 -0.90
N VAL A 18 -1.45 -6.49 -0.73
CA VAL A 18 -1.70 -5.62 0.44
C VAL A 18 -3.14 -5.12 0.47
N THR A 19 -3.69 -4.76 -0.69
CA THR A 19 -5.08 -4.28 -0.81
C THR A 19 -6.06 -5.37 -0.40
N MET A 20 -5.87 -6.60 -0.89
CA MET A 20 -6.72 -7.74 -0.53
C MET A 20 -6.65 -8.05 0.97
N ILE A 21 -5.46 -8.00 1.58
CA ILE A 21 -5.31 -8.19 3.04
C ILE A 21 -6.07 -7.12 3.81
N GLY A 22 -5.94 -5.84 3.42
CA GLY A 22 -6.67 -4.74 4.06
C GLY A 22 -8.18 -4.93 3.96
N VAL A 23 -8.69 -5.21 2.76
CA VAL A 23 -10.12 -5.46 2.51
C VAL A 23 -10.62 -6.65 3.34
N LEU A 24 -9.91 -7.79 3.31
CA LEU A 24 -10.30 -8.98 4.06
C LEU A 24 -10.30 -8.73 5.57
N HIS A 25 -9.35 -7.95 6.08
CA HIS A 25 -9.32 -7.58 7.50
C HIS A 25 -10.51 -6.67 7.86
N THR A 26 -10.84 -5.67 7.04
CA THR A 26 -12.04 -4.85 7.28
C THR A 26 -13.32 -5.69 7.22
N VAL A 27 -13.44 -6.60 6.25
CA VAL A 27 -14.56 -7.54 6.15
C VAL A 27 -14.64 -8.43 7.40
N PHE A 28 -13.50 -8.95 7.88
CA PHE A 28 -13.45 -9.73 9.12
C PHE A 28 -13.95 -8.92 10.33
N ASN A 29 -13.50 -7.67 10.47
CA ASN A 29 -13.92 -6.78 11.55
C ASN A 29 -15.44 -6.55 11.53
N ILE A 30 -16.02 -6.35 10.36
CA ILE A 30 -17.46 -6.10 10.21
C ILE A 30 -18.27 -7.38 10.49
N TYR A 31 -17.96 -8.48 9.82
CA TYR A 31 -18.83 -9.67 9.86
C TYR A 31 -18.56 -10.59 11.04
N VAL A 32 -17.31 -10.69 11.50
CA VAL A 32 -16.91 -11.58 12.60
C VAL A 32 -16.92 -10.84 13.92
N LEU A 33 -16.29 -9.66 13.99
CA LEU A 33 -16.23 -8.86 15.22
C LEU A 33 -17.45 -7.95 15.43
N LYS A 34 -18.40 -7.95 14.48
CA LYS A 34 -19.66 -7.19 14.55
C LYS A 34 -19.47 -5.67 14.68
N MET A 35 -18.35 -5.15 14.18
CA MET A 35 -18.09 -3.72 14.13
C MET A 35 -18.95 -3.05 13.04
N SER A 36 -19.24 -1.75 13.21
CA SER A 36 -20.05 -1.03 12.24
C SER A 36 -19.36 -0.91 10.87
N PRO A 37 -20.09 -1.14 9.76
CA PRO A 37 -19.60 -0.87 8.42
C PRO A 37 -19.58 0.63 8.14
N MET A 38 -19.01 1.00 6.99
CA MET A 38 -19.03 2.36 6.48
C MET A 38 -20.45 2.79 6.08
N ASP A 39 -20.84 4.01 6.42
CA ASP A 39 -22.16 4.57 6.13
C ASP A 39 -22.08 6.07 5.73
N GLU A 40 -23.23 6.73 5.58
CA GLU A 40 -23.31 8.14 5.18
C GLU A 40 -22.67 9.11 6.19
N THR A 41 -22.49 8.67 7.44
CA THR A 41 -22.00 9.48 8.56
C THR A 41 -20.51 9.29 8.85
N GLY A 42 -19.89 8.25 8.30
CA GLY A 42 -18.44 8.07 8.38
C GLY A 42 -17.93 6.71 7.93
N MET A 43 -16.63 6.49 8.16
CA MET A 43 -15.90 5.33 7.63
C MET A 43 -16.23 3.98 8.32
N GLY A 44 -17.03 3.99 9.40
CA GLY A 44 -17.37 2.79 10.18
C GLY A 44 -16.23 2.31 11.10
N GLU A 45 -16.59 1.68 12.21
CA GLU A 45 -15.62 1.18 13.20
C GLU A 45 -14.71 0.12 12.60
N GLY A 46 -15.26 -0.77 11.77
CA GLY A 46 -14.52 -1.88 11.18
C GLY A 46 -13.31 -1.40 10.38
N TYR A 47 -13.50 -0.35 9.56
CA TYR A 47 -12.44 0.25 8.76
C TYR A 47 -11.47 1.09 9.59
N GLU A 48 -11.99 1.92 10.50
CA GLU A 48 -11.19 2.75 11.40
C GLU A 48 -10.17 1.93 12.19
N LYS A 49 -10.58 0.75 12.67
CA LYS A 49 -9.71 -0.19 13.39
C LYS A 49 -8.74 -0.94 12.47
N THR A 50 -9.01 -1.04 11.17
CA THR A 50 -8.07 -1.62 10.19
C THR A 50 -6.94 -0.64 9.82
N LYS A 51 -7.20 0.68 9.73
CA LYS A 51 -6.21 1.67 9.26
C LYS A 51 -4.81 1.57 9.90
N PRO A 52 -4.65 1.39 11.23
CA PRO A 52 -3.33 1.27 11.87
C PRO A 52 -2.51 0.08 11.39
N TRP A 53 -3.15 -0.95 10.85
CA TRP A 53 -2.50 -2.16 10.38
C TRP A 53 -1.97 -2.05 8.96
N HIS A 54 -2.51 -1.13 8.15
CA HIS A 54 -2.11 -1.01 6.75
C HIS A 54 -0.61 -0.73 6.58
N PRO A 55 0.04 0.18 7.34
CA PRO A 55 1.50 0.32 7.26
C PRO A 55 2.26 -0.98 7.59
N LEU A 56 1.74 -1.81 8.50
CA LEU A 56 2.38 -3.07 8.89
C LEU A 56 2.34 -4.11 7.77
N TYR A 57 1.20 -4.25 7.09
CA TYR A 57 1.10 -5.15 5.93
C TYR A 57 1.99 -4.66 4.79
N ASN A 58 1.99 -3.35 4.57
CA ASN A 58 2.81 -2.73 3.53
C ASN A 58 4.30 -2.93 3.81
N ILE A 59 4.78 -2.77 5.06
CA ILE A 59 6.23 -2.85 5.33
C ILE A 59 6.75 -4.26 5.16
N ILE A 60 5.96 -5.25 5.54
CA ILE A 60 6.30 -6.65 5.34
C ILE A 60 6.32 -6.97 3.84
N LEU A 61 5.23 -6.68 3.12
CA LEU A 61 5.11 -7.09 1.73
C LEU A 61 6.01 -6.27 0.80
N PHE A 62 6.03 -4.94 0.88
CA PHE A 62 6.88 -4.13 0.01
C PHE A 62 8.38 -4.34 0.26
N SER A 63 8.79 -4.73 1.47
CA SER A 63 10.18 -5.14 1.71
C SER A 63 10.50 -6.48 1.06
N ILE A 64 9.61 -7.47 1.15
CA ILE A 64 9.79 -8.78 0.50
C ILE A 64 9.81 -8.63 -1.02
N PHE A 65 8.86 -7.91 -1.60
CA PHE A 65 8.77 -7.70 -3.04
C PHE A 65 9.88 -6.78 -3.55
N GLY A 66 10.30 -5.79 -2.75
CA GLY A 66 11.50 -5.01 -2.99
C GLY A 66 12.75 -5.90 -3.05
N TRP A 67 12.89 -6.83 -2.10
CA TRP A 67 13.99 -7.81 -2.09
C TRP A 67 13.95 -8.74 -3.31
N LEU A 68 12.78 -9.28 -3.68
CA LEU A 68 12.62 -10.12 -4.87
C LEU A 68 13.05 -9.39 -6.15
N TYR A 69 12.66 -8.11 -6.29
CA TYR A 69 13.09 -7.28 -7.41
C TYR A 69 14.61 -7.04 -7.37
N MET A 70 15.17 -6.58 -6.25
CA MET A 70 16.59 -6.27 -6.12
C MET A 70 17.48 -7.49 -6.35
N ARG A 71 17.07 -8.67 -5.86
CA ARG A 71 17.78 -9.95 -6.08
C ARG A 71 17.76 -10.41 -7.53
N GLY A 72 16.74 -10.01 -8.30
CA GLY A 72 16.63 -10.28 -9.73
C GLY A 72 17.47 -9.37 -10.62
N LEU A 73 18.18 -8.38 -10.05
CA LEU A 73 19.02 -7.47 -10.80
C LEU A 73 20.43 -8.04 -10.99
N SER A 74 21.06 -7.69 -12.13
CA SER A 74 22.43 -8.09 -12.41
C SER A 74 23.46 -7.42 -11.49
N VAL A 75 23.24 -6.13 -11.22
CA VAL A 75 24.04 -5.32 -10.30
C VAL A 75 23.08 -4.43 -9.49
N PRO A 76 22.62 -4.90 -8.32
CA PRO A 76 21.79 -4.09 -7.44
C PRO A 76 22.59 -2.92 -6.87
N THR A 77 22.00 -1.72 -6.83
CA THR A 77 22.62 -0.53 -6.23
C THR A 77 21.63 0.26 -5.39
N LEU A 78 22.12 1.02 -4.41
CA LEU A 78 21.27 1.91 -3.60
C LEU A 78 20.50 2.93 -4.46
N LYS A 79 21.14 3.49 -5.50
CA LYS A 79 20.48 4.40 -6.45
C LYS A 79 19.28 3.73 -7.12
N GLU A 80 19.45 2.49 -7.54
CA GLU A 80 18.41 1.71 -8.20
C GLU A 80 17.23 1.42 -7.25
N ALA A 81 17.53 1.07 -5.99
CA ALA A 81 16.53 0.88 -4.95
C ALA A 81 15.73 2.17 -4.67
N LEU A 82 16.41 3.31 -4.50
CA LEU A 82 15.76 4.61 -4.27
C LEU A 82 14.87 5.05 -5.44
N VAL A 83 15.36 4.88 -6.67
CA VAL A 83 14.57 5.19 -7.87
C VAL A 83 13.35 4.26 -7.96
N THR A 84 13.52 2.98 -7.65
CA THR A 84 12.41 2.01 -7.62
C THR A 84 11.37 2.37 -6.59
N GLY A 85 11.78 2.66 -5.35
CA GLY A 85 10.90 3.12 -4.29
C GLY A 85 10.15 4.39 -4.67
N GLY A 86 10.84 5.36 -5.30
CA GLY A 86 10.25 6.60 -5.79
C GLY A 86 9.15 6.35 -6.83
N ILE A 87 9.40 5.48 -7.80
CA ILE A 87 8.40 5.12 -8.82
C ILE A 87 7.22 4.38 -8.16
N TRP A 88 7.48 3.38 -7.31
CA TRP A 88 6.43 2.60 -6.66
C TRP A 88 5.52 3.48 -5.81
N ALA A 89 6.09 4.36 -4.98
CA ALA A 89 5.31 5.29 -4.17
C ALA A 89 4.53 6.29 -5.04
N GLY A 90 5.15 6.84 -6.08
CA GLY A 90 4.49 7.77 -7.01
C GLY A 90 3.32 7.14 -7.75
N VAL A 91 3.50 5.93 -8.28
CA VAL A 91 2.42 5.17 -8.93
C VAL A 91 1.32 4.85 -7.93
N CYS A 92 1.66 4.39 -6.72
CA CYS A 92 0.68 4.07 -5.68
C CYS A 92 -0.19 5.28 -5.32
N ILE A 93 0.42 6.46 -5.11
CA ILE A 93 -0.32 7.69 -4.79
C ILE A 93 -1.35 8.02 -5.89
N ILE A 94 -0.96 7.92 -7.16
CA ILE A 94 -1.86 8.21 -8.28
C ILE A 94 -3.00 7.18 -8.34
N VAL A 95 -2.66 5.89 -8.24
CA VAL A 95 -3.62 4.80 -8.32
C VAL A 95 -4.60 4.85 -7.15
N ASP A 96 -4.13 5.15 -5.94
CA ASP A 96 -4.98 5.21 -4.76
C ASP A 96 -5.98 6.37 -4.82
N VAL A 97 -5.59 7.52 -5.35
CA VAL A 97 -6.55 8.61 -5.61
C VAL A 97 -7.61 8.18 -6.60
N ILE A 98 -7.21 7.53 -7.70
CA ILE A 98 -8.15 7.10 -8.73
C ILE A 98 -9.09 6.03 -8.15
N GLY A 99 -8.54 5.01 -7.52
CA GLY A 99 -9.26 3.86 -7.01
C GLY A 99 -10.16 4.18 -5.82
N TRP A 100 -9.63 4.85 -4.80
CA TRP A 100 -10.33 5.05 -3.53
C TRP A 100 -11.09 6.37 -3.43
N VAL A 101 -10.80 7.37 -4.26
CA VAL A 101 -11.43 8.71 -4.13
C VAL A 101 -12.30 9.06 -5.34
N ILE A 102 -11.75 8.91 -6.55
CA ILE A 102 -12.40 9.34 -7.79
C ILE A 102 -13.45 8.32 -8.24
N ILE A 103 -13.08 7.05 -8.37
CA ILE A 103 -14.00 5.98 -8.78
C ILE A 103 -14.94 5.66 -7.61
N LYS A 104 -16.25 5.73 -7.85
CA LYS A 104 -17.25 5.48 -6.80
C LYS A 104 -17.56 4.00 -6.68
N HIS A 105 -17.42 3.48 -5.47
CA HIS A 105 -17.73 2.12 -5.06
C HIS A 105 -18.09 2.13 -3.56
N PRO A 106 -18.59 1.02 -2.97
CA PRO A 106 -19.07 1.02 -1.58
C PRO A 106 -18.05 1.42 -0.49
N TRP A 107 -16.75 1.47 -0.84
CA TRP A 107 -15.66 1.87 0.06
C TRP A 107 -14.93 3.13 -0.45
N SER A 108 -15.52 3.89 -1.38
CA SER A 108 -14.91 5.11 -1.87
C SER A 108 -14.96 6.20 -0.80
N LEU A 109 -13.84 6.89 -0.62
CA LEU A 109 -13.63 7.95 0.35
C LEU A 109 -13.72 9.32 -0.31
N SER A 110 -14.05 10.34 0.48
CA SER A 110 -13.82 11.73 0.10
C SER A 110 -12.34 12.10 0.20
N PHE A 111 -11.94 13.20 -0.45
CA PHE A 111 -10.58 13.73 -0.31
C PHE A 111 -10.22 14.02 1.16
N LYS A 112 -11.17 14.53 1.95
CA LYS A 112 -10.96 14.80 3.38
C LYS A 112 -10.71 13.50 4.14
N GLU A 113 -11.50 12.47 3.89
CA GLU A 113 -11.34 11.18 4.55
C GLU A 113 -10.00 10.53 4.20
N PHE A 114 -9.63 10.55 2.93
CA PHE A 114 -8.40 9.93 2.45
C PHE A 114 -7.12 10.68 2.86
N TYR A 115 -7.11 12.01 2.77
CA TYR A 115 -5.87 12.79 3.00
C TYR A 115 -5.73 13.39 4.39
N ILE A 116 -6.84 13.61 5.11
CA ILE A 116 -6.84 14.23 6.43
C ILE A 116 -7.17 13.19 7.49
N ASN A 117 -8.32 12.51 7.39
CA ASN A 117 -8.78 11.59 8.45
C ASN A 117 -8.01 10.25 8.45
N TYR A 118 -7.38 9.89 7.33
CA TYR A 118 -6.50 8.72 7.25
C TYR A 118 -5.15 8.98 7.92
N GLN A 119 -4.74 10.23 8.14
CA GLN A 119 -3.46 10.51 8.78
C GLN A 119 -3.39 9.90 10.20
N PRO A 120 -2.22 9.41 10.63
CA PRO A 120 -0.94 9.41 9.91
C PRO A 120 -0.74 8.22 8.96
N TRP A 121 -1.71 7.31 8.89
CA TRP A 121 -1.49 5.97 8.31
C TRP A 121 -1.18 6.01 6.82
N ILE A 122 -1.84 6.88 6.05
CA ILE A 122 -1.60 6.97 4.60
C ILE A 122 -0.18 7.45 4.28
N THR A 123 0.33 8.41 5.05
CA THR A 123 1.72 8.89 4.91
C THR A 123 2.71 7.77 5.24
N LEU A 124 2.44 7.00 6.30
CA LEU A 124 3.27 5.85 6.65
C LEU A 124 3.26 4.77 5.57
N ILE A 125 2.12 4.50 4.94
CA ILE A 125 2.03 3.57 3.81
C ILE A 125 2.93 4.02 2.66
N TYR A 126 2.83 5.29 2.22
CA TYR A 126 3.67 5.78 1.12
C TYR A 126 5.16 5.79 1.45
N LEU A 127 5.51 6.15 2.69
CA LEU A 127 6.90 6.07 3.16
C LEU A 127 7.41 4.63 3.08
N VAL A 128 6.60 3.68 3.56
CA VAL A 128 6.91 2.26 3.56
C VAL A 128 7.09 1.71 2.15
N ILE A 129 6.21 2.07 1.21
CA ILE A 129 6.34 1.68 -0.20
C ILE A 129 7.64 2.23 -0.80
N PHE A 130 7.97 3.48 -0.48
CA PHE A 130 9.21 4.11 -0.91
C PHE A 130 10.45 3.38 -0.36
N VAL A 131 10.46 3.03 0.93
CA VAL A 131 11.61 2.36 1.53
C VAL A 131 11.65 0.85 1.25
N GLY A 132 10.57 0.22 0.79
CA GLY A 132 10.50 -1.22 0.54
C GLY A 132 11.66 -1.76 -0.30
N PRO A 133 11.92 -1.23 -1.51
CA PRO A 133 13.08 -1.62 -2.32
C PRO A 133 14.44 -1.33 -1.65
N VAL A 134 14.52 -0.27 -0.83
CA VAL A 134 15.73 0.07 -0.07
C VAL A 134 16.00 -0.97 1.02
N ILE A 135 14.97 -1.36 1.77
CA ILE A 135 15.05 -2.45 2.75
C ILE A 135 15.45 -3.73 2.02
N GLY A 136 14.80 -4.04 0.90
CA GLY A 136 15.12 -5.21 0.10
C GLY A 136 16.58 -5.24 -0.37
N TYR A 137 17.12 -4.10 -0.81
CA TYR A 137 18.53 -3.95 -1.18
C TYR A 137 19.50 -4.27 -0.04
N LEU A 138 19.15 -3.96 1.21
CA LEU A 138 20.00 -4.28 2.37
C LEU A 138 20.15 -5.79 2.63
N PHE A 139 19.33 -6.62 1.98
CA PHE A 139 19.34 -8.08 2.10
C PHE A 139 19.74 -8.81 0.80
N VAL A 140 20.35 -8.11 -0.17
CA VAL A 140 20.86 -8.68 -1.42
C VAL A 140 22.39 -8.71 -1.42
#